data_AF-X0W6E5-F1
#
_entry.id   AF-X0W6E5-F1
#
_cell.length_a   1.000
_cell.length_b   1.000
_cell.length_c   1.000
_cell.angle_alpha   90.00
_cell.angle_beta   90.00
_cell.angle_gamma   90.00
#
_symmetry.space_group_name_H-M   'P 1'
#
loop_
_entity.id
_entity.type
_entity.pdbx_description
1 polymer ?
#
loop_
_entity_poly.entity_id
_entity_poly.type
_entity_poly.pdbx_seq_one_letter_code
_entity_poly.pdbx_strand_id
1 'polypeptide(L)'
;MPKNPFDNINVNEILAEYNKYRSPEVTTKFLRFKDGKLVLEFEGTFCNTCGFHDYFEDFIYEMKRLNKIELKVDDIKESGFQKFIVIYSISDKPFL
;
A
#
# COMPACT_ATOMS: atom_id res chain seq x y z
N MET A 1 -26.14 2.45 1.06
CA MET A 1 -24.85 1.77 0.81
C MET A 1 -23.95 2.07 1.99
N PRO A 2 -23.21 1.08 2.55
CA PRO A 2 -22.17 1.40 3.53
C PRO A 2 -21.18 2.36 2.89
N LYS A 3 -20.71 3.38 3.64
CA LYS A 3 -19.66 4.28 3.16
C LYS A 3 -18.43 3.44 2.82
N ASN A 4 -17.81 3.71 1.67
CA ASN A 4 -16.55 3.08 1.36
C ASN A 4 -15.53 3.67 2.35
N PRO A 5 -14.81 2.85 3.11
CA PRO A 5 -13.94 3.36 4.15
C PRO A 5 -12.76 4.17 3.61
N PHE A 6 -12.54 4.13 2.28
CA PHE A 6 -11.57 4.98 1.57
C PHE A 6 -12.14 6.34 1.11
N ASP A 7 -13.43 6.65 1.35
CA ASP A 7 -14.11 7.86 0.84
C ASP A 7 -13.48 9.19 1.28
N ASN A 8 -12.76 9.22 2.41
CA ASN A 8 -12.16 10.44 2.96
C ASN A 8 -10.63 10.40 3.01
N ILE A 9 -10.01 9.49 2.26
CA ILE A 9 -8.55 9.31 2.32
C ILE A 9 -7.89 10.15 1.24
N ASN A 10 -6.92 10.96 1.66
CA ASN A 10 -5.98 11.61 0.74
C ASN A 10 -4.87 10.63 0.35
N VAL A 11 -5.10 9.78 -0.65
CA VAL A 11 -4.12 8.78 -1.08
C VAL A 11 -2.81 9.42 -1.54
N ASN A 12 -2.87 10.58 -2.21
CA ASN A 12 -1.67 11.24 -2.74
C ASN A 12 -0.68 11.65 -1.65
N GLU A 13 -1.18 12.07 -0.48
CA GLU A 13 -0.34 12.42 0.67
C GLU A 13 0.40 11.20 1.23
N ILE A 14 -0.30 10.06 1.33
CA ILE A 14 0.30 8.80 1.79
C ILE A 14 1.35 8.31 0.80
N LEU A 15 1.03 8.36 -0.50
CA LEU A 15 1.99 7.98 -1.56
C LEU A 15 3.23 8.86 -1.51
N ALA A 16 3.07 10.17 -1.32
CA ALA A 16 4.18 11.11 -1.23
C ALA A 16 5.06 10.81 -0.01
N GLU A 17 4.46 10.56 1.15
CA GLU A 17 5.20 10.26 2.37
C GLU A 17 5.93 8.91 2.27
N TYR A 18 5.28 7.86 1.73
CA TYR A 18 5.95 6.58 1.46
C TYR A 18 7.14 6.76 0.50
N ASN A 19 6.91 7.41 -0.65
CA ASN A 19 7.93 7.57 -1.69
C ASN A 19 9.11 8.43 -1.21
N LYS A 20 8.86 9.43 -0.35
CA LYS A 20 9.92 10.24 0.26
C LYS A 20 10.94 9.40 1.04
N TYR A 21 10.53 8.30 1.67
CA TYR A 21 11.43 7.44 2.44
C TYR A 21 11.95 6.22 1.69
N ARG A 22 11.22 5.74 0.67
CA ARG A 22 11.55 4.48 -0.04
C ARG A 22 12.16 4.68 -1.43
N SER A 23 12.03 5.87 -2.01
CA SER A 23 12.71 6.24 -3.25
C SER A 23 14.23 6.42 -3.03
N PRO A 24 15.09 6.02 -3.98
CA PRO A 24 14.77 5.49 -5.31
C PRO A 24 14.63 3.97 -5.36
N GLU A 25 14.79 3.27 -4.24
CA GLU A 25 14.84 1.81 -4.23
C GLU A 25 13.49 1.19 -4.62
N VAL A 26 12.40 1.67 -4.03
CA VAL A 26 11.03 1.30 -4.37
C VAL A 26 10.15 2.56 -4.37
N THR A 27 9.39 2.72 -5.44
CA THR A 27 8.35 3.74 -5.56
C THR A 27 6.98 3.07 -5.66
N THR A 28 5.93 3.79 -5.26
CA THR A 28 4.56 3.29 -5.32
C THR A 28 3.62 4.33 -5.93
N LYS A 29 2.62 3.85 -6.66
CA LYS A 29 1.56 4.69 -7.26
C LYS A 29 0.20 4.06 -7.08
N PHE A 30 -0.81 4.92 -6.98
CA PHE A 30 -2.20 4.49 -6.94
C PHE A 30 -2.68 4.01 -8.30
N LEU A 31 -3.34 2.85 -8.32
CA LEU A 31 -4.03 2.35 -9.51
C LEU A 31 -5.53 2.60 -9.43
N ARG A 32 -6.19 2.12 -8.37
CA ARG A 32 -7.65 2.25 -8.20
C ARG A 32 -8.13 1.83 -6.83
N PHE A 33 -9.35 2.23 -6.51
CA PHE A 33 -10.20 1.54 -5.56
C PHE A 33 -11.15 0.59 -6.29
N LYS A 34 -11.29 -0.64 -5.81
CA LYS A 34 -12.24 -1.60 -6.38
C LYS A 34 -12.74 -2.55 -5.31
N ASP A 35 -14.06 -2.72 -5.18
CA ASP A 35 -14.70 -3.68 -4.29
C ASP A 35 -14.23 -3.57 -2.82
N GLY A 36 -14.07 -2.35 -2.31
CA GLY A 36 -13.56 -2.10 -0.95
C GLY A 36 -12.07 -2.38 -0.77
N LYS A 37 -11.32 -2.50 -1.87
CA LYS A 37 -9.87 -2.72 -1.87
C LYS A 37 -9.12 -1.55 -2.47
N LEU A 38 -7.95 -1.27 -1.89
CA LEU A 38 -6.96 -0.34 -2.42
C LEU A 38 -5.96 -1.12 -3.29
N VAL A 39 -5.74 -0.67 -4.52
CA VAL A 39 -4.82 -1.30 -5.46
C VAL A 39 -3.70 -0.33 -5.80
N LEU A 40 -2.47 -0.73 -5.52
CA LEU A 40 -1.25 0.04 -5.79
C LEU A 40 -0.32 -0.75 -6.71
N GLU A 41 0.54 -0.04 -7.43
CA GLU A 41 1.70 -0.64 -8.12
C GLU A 41 2.97 -0.13 -7.45
N PHE A 42 3.83 -1.07 -7.09
CA PHE A 42 5.17 -0.84 -6.58
C PHE A 42 6.18 -1.16 -7.69
N GLU A 43 7.17 -0.30 -7.87
CA GLU A 43 8.22 -0.44 -8.87
C GLU A 43 9.58 -0.11 -8.25
N GLY A 44 10.57 -0.98 -8.46
CA GLY A 44 11.88 -0.80 -7.86
C GLY A 44 12.77 -2.02 -7.94
N THR A 45 14.02 -1.90 -7.48
CA THR A 45 14.98 -3.00 -7.56
C THR A 45 14.68 -4.12 -6.56
N PHE A 46 14.01 -3.81 -5.45
CA PHE A 46 13.68 -4.66 -4.30
C PHE A 46 14.87 -5.47 -3.72
N CYS A 47 15.09 -5.40 -2.41
CA CYS A 47 15.99 -6.34 -1.75
C CYS A 47 15.34 -7.74 -1.66
N ASN A 48 15.69 -8.65 -2.58
CA ASN A 48 15.13 -10.01 -2.59
C ASN A 48 15.63 -10.90 -1.44
N THR A 49 16.76 -10.55 -0.81
CA THR A 49 17.35 -11.31 0.30
C THR A 49 17.03 -10.71 1.67
N CYS A 50 16.40 -9.54 1.71
CA CYS A 50 16.09 -8.83 2.94
C CYS A 50 14.77 -8.06 2.81
N GLY A 51 13.68 -8.57 3.38
CA GLY A 51 12.48 -7.75 3.55
C GLY A 51 11.74 -7.40 2.25
N PHE A 52 11.70 -8.30 1.26
CA PHE A 52 10.89 -8.09 0.05
C PHE A 52 9.43 -7.71 0.38
N HIS A 53 8.84 -8.34 1.40
CA HIS A 53 7.49 -8.02 1.86
C HIS A 53 7.42 -6.70 2.64
N ASP A 54 8.51 -6.29 3.28
CA ASP A 54 8.56 -5.10 4.15
C ASP A 54 8.16 -3.85 3.37
N TYR A 55 8.57 -3.72 2.11
CA TYR A 55 8.15 -2.58 1.27
C TYR A 55 6.64 -2.44 1.15
N PHE A 56 5.91 -3.56 1.13
CA PHE A 56 4.44 -3.56 1.03
C PHE A 56 3.79 -3.34 2.39
N GLU A 57 4.38 -3.86 3.46
CA GLU A 57 3.91 -3.67 4.84
C GLU A 57 4.18 -2.25 5.35
N ASP A 58 5.29 -1.62 4.94
CA ASP A 58 5.63 -0.24 5.23
C ASP A 58 4.52 0.73 4.82
N PHE A 59 3.86 0.48 3.68
CA PHE A 59 2.72 1.27 3.26
C PHE A 59 1.53 1.18 4.24
N ILE A 60 1.35 0.03 4.90
CA ILE A 60 0.32 -0.14 5.94
C ILE A 60 0.61 0.80 7.12
N TYR A 61 1.88 0.91 7.54
CA TYR A 61 2.27 1.81 8.62
C TYR A 61 2.04 3.28 8.26
N GLU A 62 2.30 3.68 7.01
CA GLU A 62 2.02 5.04 6.53
C GLU A 62 0.51 5.34 6.54
N MET A 63 -0.30 4.42 6.02
CA MET A 63 -1.77 4.53 6.06
C MET A 63 -2.29 4.62 7.50
N LYS A 64 -1.76 3.79 8.40
CA LYS A 64 -2.12 3.78 9.82
C LYS A 64 -1.75 5.08 10.51
N ARG A 65 -0.53 5.59 10.30
CA ARG A 65 -0.04 6.82 10.94
C ARG A 65 -0.88 8.03 10.55
N LEU A 66 -1.10 8.21 9.25
CA LEU A 66 -1.73 9.39 8.66
C LEU A 66 -3.26 9.36 8.72
N ASN A 67 -3.89 8.20 8.54
CA ASN A 67 -5.36 8.09 8.40
C ASN A 67 -6.05 7.19 9.42
N LYS A 68 -5.30 6.59 10.35
CA LYS A 68 -5.85 5.67 11.38
C LYS A 68 -6.62 4.50 10.78
N ILE A 69 -6.18 4.02 9.61
CA ILE A 69 -6.73 2.85 8.94
C ILE A 69 -5.69 1.74 8.97
N GLU A 70 -6.05 0.62 9.58
CA GLU A 70 -5.26 -0.60 9.54
C GLU A 70 -5.57 -1.35 8.25
N LEU A 71 -4.56 -1.62 7.43
CA LEU A 71 -4.69 -2.45 6.24
C LEU A 71 -4.11 -3.84 6.47
N LYS A 72 -4.44 -4.76 5.57
CA LYS A 72 -3.73 -6.04 5.37
C LYS A 72 -3.48 -6.23 3.89
N VAL A 73 -2.39 -6.90 3.56
CA VAL A 73 -2.13 -7.35 2.17
C VAL A 73 -3.03 -8.55 1.89
N ASP A 74 -3.87 -8.42 0.87
CA ASP A 74 -4.73 -9.50 0.38
C ASP A 74 -4.04 -10.32 -0.73
N ASP A 75 -3.26 -9.66 -1.60
CA ASP A 75 -2.66 -10.28 -2.78
C ASP A 75 -1.48 -9.47 -3.31
N ILE A 76 -0.50 -10.14 -3.92
CA ILE A 76 0.68 -9.57 -4.57
C ILE A 76 0.85 -10.25 -5.92
N LYS A 77 0.87 -9.47 -7.01
CA LYS A 77 1.03 -9.98 -8.37
C LYS A 77 2.16 -9.27 -9.09
N GLU A 78 3.10 -10.03 -9.65
CA GLU A 78 4.08 -9.48 -10.58
C GLU A 78 3.36 -8.98 -11.85
N SER A 79 3.60 -7.72 -12.23
CA SER A 79 3.00 -7.08 -13.42
C SER A 79 4.02 -6.76 -14.51
N GLY A 80 5.31 -6.98 -14.24
CA GLY A 80 6.41 -6.77 -15.16
C GLY A 80 7.76 -6.82 -14.45
N PHE A 81 8.83 -6.55 -15.19
CA PHE A 81 10.17 -6.49 -14.62
C PHE A 81 10.19 -5.48 -13.47
N GLN A 82 10.47 -5.96 -12.25
CA GLN A 82 10.59 -5.13 -11.06
C GLN A 82 9.30 -4.36 -10.71
N LYS A 83 8.12 -4.90 -11.07
CA LYS A 83 6.81 -4.29 -10.78
C LYS A 83 5.86 -5.27 -10.13
N PHE A 84 5.20 -4.82 -9.08
CA PHE A 84 4.21 -5.61 -8.34
C PHE A 84 2.94 -4.81 -8.12
N ILE A 85 1.80 -5.40 -8.47
CA ILE A 85 0.48 -4.93 -8.07
C ILE A 85 0.17 -5.53 -6.71
N VAL A 86 -0.07 -4.68 -5.72
CA VAL A 86 -0.43 -5.08 -4.36
C VAL A 86 -1.85 -4.64 -4.06
N ILE A 87 -2.63 -5.57 -3.52
CA ILE A 87 -4.03 -5.37 -3.19
C ILE A 87 -4.16 -5.37 -1.66
N TYR A 88 -4.76 -4.32 -1.12
CA TYR A 88 -5.01 -4.16 0.31
C TYR A 88 -6.50 -4.13 0.61
N SER A 89 -6.89 -4.70 1.75
CA SER A 89 -8.18 -4.42 2.38
C SER A 89 -7.97 -3.86 3.77
N ILE A 90 -9.04 -3.33 4.37
CA ILE A 90 -9.02 -2.98 5.78
C ILE A 90 -8.88 -4.26 6.61
N SER A 91 -8.07 -4.18 7.66
CA SER A 91 -7.88 -5.23 8.63
C SER A 91 -9.03 -5.23 9.63
N ASP A 92 -9.54 -6.42 9.95
CA ASP A 92 -10.58 -6.61 10.95
C ASP A 92 -10.01 -6.64 12.39
N LYS A 93 -8.67 -6.58 12.52
CA LYS A 93 -8.02 -6.60 13.84
C LYS A 93 -8.24 -5.26 14.54
N PRO A 94 -8.75 -5.26 15.80
CA PRO A 94 -8.90 -4.04 16.56
C PRO A 94 -7.55 -3.38 16.81
N PHE A 95 -7.54 -2.05 16.81
CA PHE A 95 -6.40 -1.26 17.25
C PHE A 95 -6.09 -1.62 18.71
N LEU A 96 -4.92 -2.25 18.95
CA LEU A 96 -4.36 -2.43 20.29
C LEU A 96 -3.69 -1.15 20.78
#